data_AF-A0ABD0NYP5-F1
#
_entry.id   AF-A0ABD0NYP5-F1
#
_cell.length_a   1.000
_cell.length_b   1.000
_cell.length_c   1.000
_cell.angle_alpha   90.00
_cell.angle_beta   90.00
_cell.angle_gamma   90.00
#
_symmetry.space_group_name_H-M   'P 1'
#
loop_
_entity.id
_entity.type
_entity.pdbx_description
1 polymer ?
#
loop_
_entity_poly.entity_id
_entity_poly.type
_entity_poly.pdbx_seq_one_letter_code
_entity_poly.pdbx_strand_id
1 'polypeptide(L)'
;SLGGGDGMQGVTMMEQSISTPGKRIRKPSLLYEGFEGPALPHAPQSGPPQPPVRDPTRQGRMTNQLQFLQKALQKTLWRHHFAWPFHEPVDAAKLNLP
;
A
#
# COMPACT_ATOMS: atom_id res chain seq x y z
N SER A 1 15.27 56.39 44.99
CA SER A 1 15.66 56.80 43.63
C SER A 1 14.72 56.20 42.62
N LEU A 2 14.43 57.01 41.59
CA LEU A 2 13.57 56.76 40.45
C LEU A 2 14.04 55.57 39.57
N GLY A 3 13.07 54.83 39.02
CA GLY A 3 12.78 54.84 37.57
C GLY A 3 13.56 53.93 36.61
N GLY A 4 12.80 53.20 35.78
CA GLY A 4 13.20 52.54 34.52
C GLY A 4 12.71 51.07 34.48
N GLY A 5 11.86 50.58 33.57
CA GLY A 5 11.49 50.99 32.21
C GLY A 5 11.76 49.81 31.27
N ASP A 6 10.76 49.44 30.44
CA ASP A 6 10.73 48.39 29.38
C ASP A 6 10.63 46.92 29.84
N GLY A 7 9.79 46.05 29.28
CA GLY A 7 8.98 46.09 28.06
C GLY A 7 8.62 44.62 27.69
N MET A 8 7.65 44.45 26.79
CA MET A 8 7.06 43.20 26.28
C MET A 8 5.94 42.54 27.09
N GLN A 9 4.74 43.07 26.87
CA GLN A 9 3.53 42.26 26.74
C GLN A 9 3.59 41.43 25.46
N GLY A 10 3.10 40.19 25.50
CA GLY A 10 2.93 39.38 24.29
C GLY A 10 2.74 37.88 24.54
N VAL A 11 1.93 37.49 25.53
CA VAL A 11 1.44 36.11 25.64
C VAL A 11 0.36 35.89 24.58
N THR A 12 0.78 35.53 23.37
CA THR A 12 -0.13 35.01 22.35
C THR A 12 -0.56 33.61 22.78
N MET A 13 -1.83 33.49 23.14
CA MET A 13 -2.51 32.20 23.30
C MET A 13 -2.66 31.49 21.94
N MET A 14 -2.84 30.17 22.01
CA MET A 14 -3.27 29.23 20.95
C MET A 14 -2.17 28.55 20.13
N GLU A 15 -1.69 27.40 20.62
CA GLU A 15 -2.04 26.14 19.93
C GLU A 15 -2.08 25.01 20.97
N GLN A 16 -3.30 24.56 21.21
CA GLN A 16 -3.65 23.46 22.06
C GLN A 16 -3.44 22.14 21.28
N SER A 17 -2.28 21.53 21.43
CA SER A 17 -2.08 20.12 21.13
C SER A 17 -1.67 19.40 22.40
N ILE A 18 -2.69 19.03 23.19
CA ILE A 18 -2.57 18.27 24.43
C ILE A 18 -1.98 16.91 24.08
N SER A 19 -0.66 16.79 24.18
CA SER A 19 0.01 15.50 24.13
C SER A 19 -0.38 14.72 25.39
N THR A 20 -1.33 13.79 25.23
CA THR A 20 -1.65 12.80 26.28
C THR A 20 -0.49 11.81 26.40
N PRO A 21 -0.05 11.47 27.62
CA PRO A 21 1.05 10.53 27.81
C PRO A 21 0.53 9.13 27.51
N GLY A 22 1.03 8.48 26.45
CA GLY A 22 0.82 7.04 26.26
C GLY A 22 0.42 6.55 24.88
N LYS A 23 0.40 7.38 23.83
CA LYS A 23 0.17 6.88 22.47
C LYS A 23 1.39 7.15 21.60
N ARG A 24 2.17 6.08 21.35
CA ARG A 24 3.20 6.03 20.30
C ARG A 24 2.52 6.41 18.99
N ILE A 25 2.66 7.68 18.58
CA ILE A 25 2.23 8.14 17.26
C ILE A 25 3.12 7.40 16.25
N ARG A 26 2.57 6.36 15.64
CA ARG A 26 3.18 5.74 14.47
C ARG A 26 2.78 6.61 13.29
N LYS A 27 3.78 7.09 12.57
CA LYS A 27 3.64 7.80 11.29
C LYS A 27 2.58 7.07 10.45
N PRO A 28 1.49 7.72 10.01
CA PRO A 28 0.64 7.11 8.99
C PRO A 28 1.54 6.87 7.77
N SER A 29 1.53 5.65 7.25
CA SER A 29 2.37 5.29 6.11
C SER A 29 1.98 6.14 4.91
N LEU A 30 2.89 6.98 4.45
CA LEU A 30 2.76 7.81 3.27
C LEU A 30 3.10 6.99 2.00
N LEU A 31 2.72 5.71 1.98
CA LEU A 31 3.02 4.79 0.87
C LEU A 31 2.14 5.08 -0.36
N TYR A 32 1.11 5.91 -0.21
CA TYR A 32 0.11 6.14 -1.26
C TYR A 32 0.35 7.41 -2.10
N GLU A 33 1.13 8.37 -1.62
CA GLU A 33 1.28 9.69 -2.30
C GLU A 33 2.10 9.64 -3.60
N GLY A 34 2.73 8.49 -3.90
CA GLY A 34 3.46 8.26 -5.15
C GLY A 34 2.66 7.60 -6.27
N PHE A 35 1.39 7.21 -6.04
CA PHE A 35 0.58 6.51 -7.05
C PHE A 35 -0.15 7.48 -8.00
N GLU A 36 -0.31 8.75 -7.62
CA GLU A 36 -1.08 9.74 -8.38
C GLU A 36 -0.20 10.73 -9.14
N GLY A 37 0.89 10.22 -9.74
CA GLY A 37 1.74 10.99 -10.67
C GLY A 37 1.19 10.95 -12.10
N PRO A 38 1.49 11.95 -12.96
CA PRO A 38 0.99 11.99 -14.32
C PRO A 38 1.47 10.77 -15.11
N ALA A 39 0.55 10.13 -15.82
CA ALA A 39 0.81 8.93 -16.61
C ALA A 39 1.98 9.17 -17.59
N LEU A 40 3.04 8.36 -17.44
CA LEU A 40 4.15 8.35 -18.39
C LEU A 40 3.67 7.84 -19.76
N PRO A 41 4.23 8.35 -20.88
CA PRO A 41 3.84 7.93 -22.21
C PRO A 41 4.22 6.46 -22.45
N HIS A 42 3.21 5.67 -22.83
CA HIS A 42 3.22 4.35 -23.45
C HIS A 42 4.43 3.44 -23.11
N ALA A 43 4.24 2.58 -22.11
CA ALA A 43 5.18 1.49 -21.82
C ALA A 43 5.35 0.56 -23.05
N PRO A 44 6.55 -0.01 -23.26
CA PRO A 44 6.81 -0.93 -24.38
C PRO A 44 5.88 -2.15 -24.37
N GLN A 45 5.57 -2.65 -25.57
CA GLN A 45 4.61 -3.73 -25.88
C GLN A 45 4.92 -5.10 -25.24
N SER A 46 6.04 -5.24 -24.54
CA SER A 46 6.29 -6.34 -23.60
C SER A 46 5.94 -5.85 -22.20
N GLY A 47 4.83 -6.36 -21.64
CA GLY A 47 4.45 -6.08 -20.27
C GLY A 47 5.65 -6.23 -19.31
N PRO A 48 5.68 -5.48 -18.19
CA PRO A 48 6.83 -5.47 -17.30
C PRO A 48 7.22 -6.90 -16.92
N PRO A 49 8.52 -7.25 -16.93
CA PRO A 49 8.97 -8.59 -16.55
C PRO A 49 8.37 -8.94 -15.19
N GLN A 50 7.59 -10.02 -15.15
CA GLN A 50 6.96 -10.49 -13.92
C GLN A 50 8.07 -10.71 -12.89
N PRO A 51 8.07 -9.98 -11.75
CA PRO A 51 9.07 -10.20 -10.72
C PRO A 51 8.98 -11.67 -10.25
N PRO A 52 10.10 -12.29 -9.85
CA PRO A 52 10.08 -13.64 -9.32
C PRO A 52 9.08 -13.75 -8.17
N VAL A 53 7.97 -14.46 -8.40
CA VAL A 53 6.83 -14.56 -7.46
C VAL A 53 7.21 -15.27 -6.15
N ARG A 54 8.30 -16.03 -6.17
CA ARG A 54 8.82 -16.76 -5.02
C ARG A 54 10.32 -16.53 -4.89
N ASP A 55 10.70 -16.04 -3.73
CA ASP A 55 12.05 -16.15 -3.22
C ASP A 55 12.28 -17.63 -2.83
N PRO A 56 13.15 -18.38 -3.54
CA PRO A 56 13.42 -19.78 -3.23
C PRO A 56 14.07 -19.98 -1.85
N THR A 57 14.63 -18.93 -1.26
CA THR A 57 15.23 -18.97 0.09
C THR A 57 14.19 -18.84 1.20
N ARG A 58 12.98 -18.35 0.89
CA ARG A 58 11.88 -18.28 1.87
C ARG A 58 11.22 -19.64 2.02
N GLN A 59 11.33 -20.23 3.22
CA GLN A 59 10.50 -21.36 3.60
C GLN A 59 9.01 -20.95 3.61
N GLY A 60 8.19 -21.69 2.86
CA GLY A 60 6.74 -21.51 2.85
C GLY A 60 6.11 -21.80 4.22
N ARG A 61 4.95 -21.20 4.49
CA ARG A 61 4.12 -21.51 5.67
C ARG A 61 2.85 -22.24 5.23
N MET A 62 2.40 -23.19 6.04
CA MET A 62 1.19 -23.97 5.78
C MET A 62 0.27 -23.93 7.00
N THR A 63 -0.54 -22.89 7.11
CA THR A 63 -1.53 -22.74 8.19
C THR A 63 -2.87 -23.37 7.78
N ASN A 64 -3.76 -23.62 8.74
CA ASN A 64 -5.11 -24.12 8.45
C ASN A 64 -5.90 -23.20 7.51
N GLN A 65 -5.71 -21.89 7.62
CA GLN A 65 -6.33 -20.89 6.75
C GLN A 65 -5.80 -21.00 5.31
N LEU A 66 -4.48 -21.12 5.14
CA LEU A 66 -3.87 -21.31 3.82
C LEU A 66 -4.30 -22.65 3.19
N GLN A 67 -4.40 -23.70 4.01
CA GLN A 67 -4.93 -24.99 3.55
C GLN A 67 -6.39 -24.89 3.11
N PHE A 68 -7.24 -24.13 3.82
CA PHE A 68 -8.62 -23.90 3.41
C PHE A 68 -8.71 -23.13 2.09
N LEU A 69 -7.90 -22.07 1.92
CA LEU A 69 -7.81 -21.32 0.67
C LEU A 69 -7.45 -22.25 -0.50
N GLN A 70 -6.44 -23.10 -0.34
CA GLN A 70 -5.99 -24.00 -1.41
C GLN A 70 -6.95 -25.17 -1.67
N LYS A 71 -7.46 -25.82 -0.62
CA LYS A 71 -8.21 -27.08 -0.76
C LYS A 71 -9.69 -26.90 -1.03
N ALA A 72 -10.29 -25.81 -0.54
CA ALA A 72 -11.72 -25.53 -0.69
C ALA A 72 -11.95 -24.39 -1.67
N LEU A 73 -11.46 -23.18 -1.34
CA LEU A 73 -11.80 -21.98 -2.11
C LEU A 73 -11.24 -22.00 -3.52
N GLN A 74 -9.97 -22.38 -3.70
CA GLN A 74 -9.36 -22.44 -5.03
C GLN A 74 -10.13 -23.41 -5.93
N LYS A 75 -10.55 -24.57 -5.43
CA LYS A 75 -11.35 -25.52 -6.22
C LYS A 75 -12.69 -24.95 -6.65
N THR A 76 -13.39 -24.25 -5.75
CA THR A 76 -14.68 -23.62 -6.05
C THR A 76 -14.51 -22.51 -7.08
N LEU A 77 -13.51 -21.64 -6.89
CA LEU A 77 -13.23 -20.55 -7.82
C LEU A 77 -12.79 -21.08 -9.18
N TRP A 78 -11.96 -22.12 -9.25
CA TRP A 78 -11.45 -22.66 -10.52
C TRP A 78 -12.55 -23.28 -11.40
N ARG A 79 -13.60 -23.83 -10.78
CA ARG A 79 -14.74 -24.45 -11.46
C ARG A 79 -15.85 -23.45 -11.80
N HIS A 80 -15.75 -22.21 -11.35
CA HIS A 80 -16.76 -21.20 -11.61
C HIS A 80 -16.84 -20.87 -13.11
N HIS A 81 -18.03 -20.64 -13.65
CA HIS A 81 -18.22 -20.41 -15.10
C HIS A 81 -17.42 -19.21 -15.63
N PHE A 82 -17.20 -18.18 -14.80
CA PHE A 82 -16.40 -17.01 -15.16
C PHE A 82 -14.92 -17.14 -14.81
N ALA A 83 -14.46 -18.30 -14.38
CA ALA A 83 -13.06 -18.50 -13.99
C ALA A 83 -12.13 -18.67 -15.17
N TRP A 84 -12.65 -19.06 -16.34
CA TRP A 84 -11.85 -19.40 -17.51
C TRP A 84 -10.83 -18.33 -17.92
N PRO A 85 -11.07 -17.00 -17.82
CA PRO A 85 -10.06 -16.00 -18.18
C PRO A 85 -8.90 -15.90 -17.19
N PHE A 86 -9.06 -16.46 -15.98
CA PHE A 86 -8.10 -16.37 -14.88
C PHE A 86 -7.29 -17.65 -14.69
N HIS A 87 -7.45 -18.64 -15.58
CA HIS A 87 -6.69 -19.89 -15.53
C HIS A 87 -5.24 -19.71 -15.95
N GLU A 88 -5.02 -18.79 -16.88
CA GLU A 88 -3.71 -18.42 -17.42
C GLU A 88 -3.45 -16.94 -17.18
N PRO A 89 -2.17 -16.52 -17.16
CA PRO A 89 -1.82 -15.10 -17.15
C PRO A 89 -2.41 -14.38 -18.37
N VAL A 90 -2.77 -13.10 -18.18
CA VAL A 90 -3.26 -12.27 -19.27
C VAL A 90 -2.14 -12.02 -20.28
N ASP A 91 -2.34 -12.49 -21.51
CA ASP A 91 -1.49 -12.18 -22.65
C ASP A 91 -2.00 -10.89 -23.33
N ALA A 92 -1.41 -9.76 -22.96
CA ALA A 92 -1.81 -8.45 -23.47
C ALA A 92 -1.59 -8.29 -24.98
N ALA A 93 -0.53 -8.90 -25.53
CA ALA A 93 -0.20 -8.81 -26.95
C ALA A 93 -1.23 -9.55 -27.81
N LYS A 94 -1.59 -10.78 -27.42
CA LYS A 94 -2.65 -11.55 -28.09
C LYS A 94 -4.02 -10.89 -28.01
N LEU A 95 -4.29 -10.19 -26.90
CA LEU A 95 -5.56 -9.51 -26.66
C LEU A 95 -5.64 -8.10 -27.28
N ASN A 96 -4.56 -7.60 -27.90
CA ASN A 96 -4.47 -6.23 -28.44
C ASN A 96 -4.95 -5.16 -27.43
N LEU A 97 -4.55 -5.31 -26.18
CA LEU A 97 -4.88 -4.34 -25.14
C LEU A 97 -4.04 -3.05 -25.34
N PRO A 98 -4.63 -1.86 -25.14
CA PRO A 98 -3.97 -0.56 -25.35
C PRO A 98 -2.92 -0.23 -24.29
#